data_AF-A0A9Q1HJ36-F1
#
_entry.id   AF-A0A9Q1HJ36-F1
#
_cell.length_a   1.000
_cell.length_b   1.000
_cell.length_c   1.000
_cell.angle_alpha   90.00
_cell.angle_beta   90.00
_cell.angle_gamma   90.00
#
_symmetry.space_group_name_H-M   'P 1'
#
loop_
_entity.id
_entity.type
_entity.pdbx_description
1 polymer ?
#
loop_
_entity_poly.entity_id
_entity_poly.type
_entity_poly.pdbx_seq_one_letter_code
_entity_poly.pdbx_strand_id
1 'polypeptide(L)'
;MARLSMLLYNGTKLKRAEKRKKPPEDAADNSADSSKKLTRKSVGEKSASAEICFFCDEPAPDGKSFTCKASAFGLDINVRKAAMKLQDKSLLAKLSKGDLIAQEARYHLS
;
A
#
# COMPACT_ATOMS: atom_id res chain seq x y z
N MET A 1 -47.48 23.58 -2.65
CA MET A 1 -46.40 24.55 -2.99
C MET A 1 -45.08 23.80 -3.08
N ALA A 2 -44.57 23.57 -4.29
CA ALA A 2 -43.32 22.83 -4.49
C ALA A 2 -42.10 23.76 -4.27
N ARG A 3 -41.18 23.36 -3.40
CA ARG A 3 -39.92 24.08 -3.18
C ARG A 3 -38.97 23.77 -4.35
N LEU A 4 -38.70 24.79 -5.17
CA LEU A 4 -37.62 24.74 -6.16
C LEU A 4 -36.28 24.76 -5.42
N SER A 5 -35.59 23.62 -5.36
CA SER A 5 -34.21 23.54 -4.88
C SER A 5 -33.28 24.08 -5.96
N MET A 6 -32.97 25.37 -5.90
CA MET A 6 -31.95 25.99 -6.73
C MET A 6 -30.58 25.48 -6.28
N LEU A 7 -29.96 24.59 -7.05
CA LEU A 7 -28.57 24.16 -6.83
C LEU A 7 -27.66 25.39 -6.98
N LEU A 8 -27.25 25.98 -5.86
CA LEU A 8 -26.25 27.06 -5.83
C LEU A 8 -24.93 26.50 -6.37
N TYR A 9 -24.66 26.81 -7.64
CA TYR A 9 -23.44 26.41 -8.33
C TYR A 9 -22.24 27.09 -7.68
N ASN A 10 -21.38 26.31 -7.03
CA ASN A 10 -20.23 26.83 -6.29
C ASN A 10 -19.12 27.29 -7.26
N GLY A 11 -18.91 28.61 -7.36
CA GLY A 11 -17.96 29.25 -8.28
C GLY A 11 -16.50 28.81 -8.12
N THR A 12 -16.13 28.15 -7.01
CA THR A 12 -14.79 27.55 -6.88
C THR A 12 -14.58 26.37 -7.83
N LYS A 13 -15.65 25.68 -8.23
CA LYS A 13 -15.59 24.59 -9.22
C LYS A 13 -15.27 25.14 -10.62
N LEU A 14 -15.84 26.28 -10.99
CA LEU A 14 -15.57 26.97 -12.26
C LEU A 14 -14.10 27.39 -12.36
N LYS A 15 -13.60 28.10 -11.34
CA LYS A 15 -12.20 28.57 -11.29
C LYS A 15 -11.18 27.43 -11.41
N ARG A 16 -11.47 26.26 -10.81
CA ARG A 16 -10.62 25.06 -10.95
C ARG A 16 -10.66 24.46 -12.35
N ALA A 17 -11.81 24.46 -13.01
CA ALA A 17 -11.96 23.95 -14.37
C ALA A 17 -11.23 24.83 -15.38
N GLU A 18 -11.30 26.16 -15.24
CA GLU A 18 -10.58 27.12 -16.09
C GLU A 18 -9.06 26.95 -15.97
N LYS A 19 -8.53 26.76 -14.75
CA LYS A 19 -7.09 26.55 -14.54
C LYS A 19 -6.55 25.28 -15.21
N ARG A 20 -7.41 24.27 -15.43
CA ARG A 20 -7.02 23.03 -16.15
C ARG A 20 -6.99 23.20 -17.67
N LYS A 21 -7.63 24.23 -18.21
CA LYS A 21 -7.73 24.48 -19.65
C LYS A 21 -6.66 25.43 -20.20
N LYS A 22 -5.87 26.09 -19.34
CA LYS A 22 -4.78 26.94 -19.81
C LYS A 22 -3.62 26.07 -20.32
N PRO A 23 -3.24 26.14 -21.61
CA PRO A 23 -1.95 25.61 -22.04
C PRO A 23 -0.83 26.44 -21.39
N PRO A 24 0.35 25.85 -21.16
CA PRO A 24 1.50 26.58 -20.65
C PRO A 24 1.93 27.62 -21.69
N GLU A 25 1.69 28.88 -21.35
CA GLU A 25 2.29 30.05 -21.98
C GLU A 25 3.75 30.11 -21.53
N ASP A 26 4.60 29.31 -22.19
CA ASP A 26 6.05 29.47 -22.37
C ASP A 26 6.59 28.20 -23.05
N ALA A 27 6.33 28.06 -24.35
CA ALA A 27 6.94 27.05 -25.19
C ALA A 27 7.98 27.73 -26.09
N ALA A 28 9.21 27.84 -25.59
CA ALA A 28 10.37 28.03 -26.43
C ALA A 28 11.52 27.13 -25.94
N ASP A 29 11.87 26.23 -26.86
CA ASP A 29 13.11 25.47 -26.99
C ASP A 29 13.22 24.07 -26.36
N ASN A 30 13.73 23.18 -27.21
CA ASN A 30 13.76 21.73 -27.09
C ASN A 30 14.91 21.28 -26.18
N SER A 31 14.63 20.43 -25.20
CA SER A 31 15.49 19.26 -24.95
C SER A 31 14.79 18.23 -24.09
N ALA A 32 15.15 16.97 -24.33
CA ALA A 32 14.62 15.78 -23.73
C ALA A 32 14.57 15.84 -22.20
N ASP A 33 13.39 15.62 -21.63
CA ASP A 33 13.14 14.63 -20.58
C ASP A 33 11.66 14.74 -20.21
N SER A 34 10.87 13.76 -20.65
CA SER A 34 9.50 13.64 -20.16
C SER A 34 9.57 13.09 -18.74
N SER A 35 9.96 13.95 -17.79
CA SER A 35 9.88 13.70 -16.36
C SER A 35 8.44 13.33 -16.01
N LYS A 36 8.15 12.03 -16.04
CA LYS A 36 6.87 11.45 -15.65
C LYS A 36 6.59 11.97 -14.25
N LYS A 37 5.51 12.73 -14.07
CA LYS A 37 5.10 13.24 -12.76
C LYS A 37 4.85 12.06 -11.83
N LEU A 38 5.85 11.73 -11.03
CA LEU A 38 5.78 10.70 -10.01
C LEU A 38 4.87 11.21 -8.88
N THR A 39 3.59 10.83 -8.94
CA THR A 39 2.71 10.96 -7.77
C THR A 39 3.13 9.94 -6.72
N ARG A 40 2.88 10.21 -5.43
CA ARG A 40 3.24 9.33 -4.29
C ARG A 40 2.86 7.83 -4.44
N LYS A 41 1.96 7.50 -5.36
CA LYS A 41 1.59 6.12 -5.75
C LYS A 41 2.60 5.41 -6.67
N SER A 42 3.64 6.10 -7.17
CA SER A 42 4.68 5.52 -8.01
C SER A 42 5.85 4.95 -7.20
N VAL A 43 5.72 4.82 -5.88
CA VAL A 43 6.58 3.92 -5.11
C VAL A 43 6.37 2.55 -5.72
N GLY A 44 7.42 2.05 -6.35
CA GLY A 44 7.39 1.02 -7.38
C GLY A 44 6.48 -0.14 -7.04
N GLU A 45 5.91 -0.72 -8.09
CA GLU A 45 5.49 -2.12 -8.07
C GLU A 45 6.61 -2.87 -7.34
N LYS A 46 6.35 -3.27 -6.10
CA LYS A 46 7.21 -4.18 -5.36
C LYS A 46 7.32 -5.33 -6.35
N SER A 47 8.49 -5.47 -6.99
CA SER A 47 8.84 -6.59 -7.85
C SER A 47 8.19 -7.81 -7.22
N ALA A 48 7.41 -8.58 -7.99
CA ALA A 48 6.68 -9.74 -7.51
C ALA A 48 7.63 -10.75 -6.86
N SER A 49 8.09 -10.41 -5.66
CA SER A 49 8.81 -11.25 -4.74
C SER A 49 7.81 -12.33 -4.47
N ALA A 50 8.19 -13.56 -4.83
CA ALA A 50 7.44 -14.75 -4.50
C ALA A 50 6.85 -14.53 -3.10
N GLU A 51 5.53 -14.69 -2.97
CA GLU A 51 4.93 -14.60 -1.66
C GLU A 51 5.64 -15.69 -0.81
N ILE A 52 6.20 -15.31 0.33
CA ILE A 52 6.96 -16.20 1.21
C ILE A 52 6.26 -16.25 2.56
N CYS A 53 6.22 -17.43 3.17
CA CYS A 53 5.67 -17.64 4.49
C CYS A 53 6.50 -16.87 5.52
N PHE A 54 5.85 -16.03 6.31
CA PHE A 54 6.52 -15.28 7.36
C PHE A 54 7.24 -16.17 8.39
N PHE A 55 6.70 -17.37 8.65
CA PHE A 55 7.22 -18.27 9.68
C PHE A 55 8.34 -19.18 9.17
N CYS A 56 8.14 -19.91 8.08
CA CYS A 56 9.10 -20.90 7.58
C CYS A 56 10.02 -20.39 6.46
N ASP A 57 9.83 -19.17 5.96
CA ASP A 57 10.55 -18.62 4.81
C ASP A 57 10.43 -19.45 3.51
N GLU A 58 9.47 -20.38 3.46
CA GLU A 58 9.18 -21.18 2.28
C GLU A 58 8.15 -20.46 1.39
N PRO A 59 8.23 -20.65 0.06
CA PRO A 59 7.18 -20.20 -0.85
C PRO A 59 5.89 -20.98 -0.59
N ALA A 60 4.77 -20.42 -1.04
CA ALA A 60 3.51 -21.14 -0.94
C ALA A 60 3.56 -22.45 -1.77
N PRO A 61 2.98 -23.55 -1.27
CA PRO A 61 3.02 -24.84 -1.95
C PRO A 61 2.27 -24.79 -3.29
N ASP A 62 2.94 -25.26 -4.35
CA ASP A 62 2.44 -25.60 -5.69
C ASP A 62 1.20 -24.80 -6.15
N GLY A 63 1.40 -23.51 -6.42
CA GLY A 63 0.39 -22.66 -7.07
C GLY A 63 -0.76 -22.21 -6.16
N LYS A 64 -0.76 -22.58 -4.88
CA LYS A 64 -1.68 -21.99 -3.89
C LYS A 64 -1.11 -20.67 -3.41
N SER A 65 -1.96 -19.67 -3.26
CA SER A 65 -1.59 -18.45 -2.54
C SER A 65 -1.59 -18.70 -1.04
N PHE A 66 -0.89 -17.86 -0.27
CA PHE A 66 -1.07 -17.85 1.17
C PHE A 66 -2.52 -17.54 1.48
N THR A 67 -3.18 -18.49 2.13
CA THR A 67 -4.59 -18.40 2.48
C THR A 67 -4.82 -17.51 3.71
N CYS A 68 -3.78 -17.26 4.51
CA CYS A 68 -3.83 -16.32 5.65
C CYS A 68 -2.97 -15.08 5.45
N LYS A 69 -3.59 -13.92 5.65
CA LYS A 69 -2.94 -12.64 5.88
C LYS A 69 -3.11 -12.27 7.35
N ALA A 70 -2.07 -11.74 7.98
CA ALA A 70 -2.19 -11.20 9.33
C ALA A 70 -3.14 -9.99 9.32
N SER A 71 -4.35 -10.18 9.84
CA SER A 71 -5.39 -9.14 9.96
C SER A 71 -5.94 -8.99 11.38
N ALA A 72 -5.61 -9.92 12.28
CA ALA A 72 -6.11 -9.93 13.64
C ALA A 72 -5.24 -9.07 14.57
N PHE A 73 -5.86 -8.09 15.22
CA PHE A 73 -5.21 -7.30 16.25
C PHE A 73 -4.80 -8.19 17.44
N GLY A 74 -3.58 -8.01 17.93
CA GLY A 74 -3.03 -8.82 19.03
C GLY A 74 -2.41 -10.16 18.62
N LEU A 75 -2.50 -10.58 17.36
CA LEU A 75 -1.80 -11.78 16.86
C LEU A 75 -0.28 -11.66 17.06
N ASP A 76 0.30 -10.47 16.83
CA ASP A 76 1.72 -10.19 17.09
C ASP A 76 2.14 -10.48 18.53
N ILE A 77 1.31 -10.11 19.50
CA ILE A 77 1.61 -10.30 20.92
C ILE A 77 1.75 -11.79 21.22
N ASN A 78 0.86 -12.61 20.68
CA ASN A 78 0.87 -14.05 20.89
C ASN A 78 2.07 -14.71 20.21
N VAL A 79 2.37 -14.32 18.97
CA VAL A 79 3.53 -14.81 18.24
C VAL A 79 4.82 -14.42 18.95
N ARG A 80 4.94 -13.17 19.42
CA ARG A 80 6.12 -12.69 20.15
C ARG A 80 6.31 -13.43 21.47
N LYS A 81 5.23 -13.67 22.23
CA LYS A 81 5.28 -14.48 23.45
C LYS A 81 5.76 -15.90 23.16
N ALA A 82 5.27 -16.54 22.10
CA ALA A 82 5.72 -17.87 21.70
C ALA A 82 7.20 -17.86 21.29
N ALA A 83 7.61 -16.91 20.46
CA ALA A 83 9.00 -16.76 20.01
C ALA A 83 9.98 -16.55 21.18
N MET A 84 9.60 -15.74 22.18
CA MET A 84 10.39 -15.56 23.41
C MET A 84 10.51 -16.86 24.22
N LYS A 85 9.42 -17.62 24.37
CA LYS A 85 9.42 -18.91 25.10
C LYS A 85 10.30 -19.95 24.41
N LEU A 86 10.23 -20.04 23.09
CA LEU A 86 11.01 -20.97 22.28
C LEU A 86 12.44 -20.47 22.02
N GLN A 87 12.77 -19.25 22.44
CA GLN A 87 14.02 -18.56 22.12
C GLN A 87 14.32 -18.54 20.62
N ASP A 88 13.27 -18.42 19.79
CA ASP A 88 13.41 -18.36 18.34
C ASP A 88 13.93 -16.97 17.92
N LYS A 89 15.25 -16.86 17.87
CA LYS A 89 15.96 -15.62 17.52
C LYS A 89 15.62 -15.16 16.10
N SER A 90 15.35 -16.09 15.19
CA SER A 90 15.04 -15.78 13.79
C SER A 90 13.68 -15.08 13.69
N LEU A 91 12.67 -15.63 14.37
CA LEU A 91 11.34 -15.06 14.42
C LEU A 91 11.32 -13.75 15.20
N LEU A 92 12.06 -13.64 16.32
CA LEU A 92 12.21 -12.39 17.05
C LEU A 92 12.87 -11.29 16.20
N ALA A 93 13.88 -11.63 15.40
CA ALA A 93 14.50 -10.67 14.48
C ALA A 93 13.50 -10.18 13.42
N LYS A 94 12.66 -11.07 12.85
CA LYS A 94 11.58 -10.67 11.92
C LYS A 94 10.58 -9.72 12.59
N LEU A 95 10.14 -10.04 13.80
CA LEU A 95 9.19 -9.25 14.59
C LEU A 95 9.76 -7.92 15.12
N SER A 96 11.08 -7.68 14.99
CA SER A 96 11.70 -6.40 15.35
C SER A 96 11.42 -5.30 14.33
N LYS A 97 11.10 -5.67 13.09
CA LYS A 97 10.82 -4.73 11.98
C LYS A 97 9.44 -4.06 12.09
N GLY A 98 8.55 -4.60 12.91
CA GLY A 98 7.17 -4.13 13.07
C GLY A 98 6.23 -5.26 13.47
N ASP A 99 4.96 -4.96 13.69
CA ASP A 99 3.95 -6.00 13.90
C ASP A 99 3.63 -6.76 12.60
N LEU A 100 2.99 -7.94 12.72
CA LEU A 100 2.66 -8.76 11.54
C LEU A 100 1.73 -8.05 10.54
N ILE A 101 0.89 -7.11 10.98
CA ILE A 101 -0.05 -6.40 10.10
C ILE A 101 0.72 -5.34 9.29
N ALA A 102 1.57 -4.56 9.95
CA ALA A 102 2.43 -3.54 9.34
C ALA A 102 3.43 -4.15 8.35
N GLN A 103 3.86 -5.38 8.60
CA GLN A 103 4.71 -6.14 7.68
C GLN A 103 3.92 -6.86 6.57
N GLU A 104 2.59 -6.70 6.51
CA GLU A 104 1.71 -7.38 5.55
C GLU A 104 1.93 -8.91 5.53
N ALA A 105 2.25 -9.49 6.70
CA ALA A 105 2.73 -10.86 6.83
C ALA A 105 1.69 -11.87 6.32
N ARG A 106 2.17 -12.88 5.59
CA ARG A 106 1.36 -13.99 5.08
C ARG A 106 1.93 -15.32 5.56
N TYR A 107 1.07 -16.30 5.78
CA TYR A 107 1.47 -17.60 6.30
C TYR A 107 0.54 -18.72 5.83
N HIS A 108 1.02 -19.96 5.92
CA HIS A 108 0.26 -21.15 5.54
C HIS A 108 -0.91 -21.38 6.49
N LEU A 109 -2.09 -21.74 5.97
CA LEU A 109 -3.11 -22.41 6.79
C LEU A 109 -2.62 -23.84 7.07
N SER A 110 -2.55 -24.17 8.36
CA SER A 110 -2.27 -25.52 8.84
C SER A 110 -3.41 -26.48 8.51
#